data_AF-A0A553KNM1-F1
#
_entry.id   AF-A0A553KNM1-F1
#
_cell.length_a   1.000
_cell.length_b   1.000
_cell.length_c   1.000
_cell.angle_alpha   90.00
_cell.angle_beta   90.00
_cell.angle_gamma   90.00
#
_symmetry.space_group_name_H-M   'P 1'
#
loop_
_entity.id
_entity.type
_entity.pdbx_description
1 polymer ?
#
loop_
_entity_poly.entity_id
_entity_poly.type
_entity_poly.pdbx_seq_one_letter_code
_entity_poly.pdbx_strand_id
1 'polypeptide(L)'
;MRREQIKEYALFGSWVVSLIATAGSLFFSEVMKYIPCELCWFQRIFMYPLVILLGVAAAKKDYHMSSYALILSVIGGCISLYHYLIQKVPALNDLGTACGIIPCNTDYINWLGFITIPFLALVAFIMIAVLQVFIRRYEKES
;
A
#
# COMPACT_ATOMS: atom_id res chain seq x y z
N MET A 1 -18.96 8.79 22.49
CA MET A 1 -18.34 9.99 21.89
C MET A 1 -16.86 9.78 21.54
N ARG A 2 -15.95 9.57 22.50
CA ARG A 2 -14.50 9.42 22.21
C ARG A 2 -14.15 8.26 21.25
N ARG A 3 -14.85 7.12 21.36
CA ARG A 3 -14.62 5.93 20.51
C ARG A 3 -15.03 6.13 19.05
N GLU A 4 -16.17 6.78 18.80
CA GLU A 4 -16.62 7.11 17.44
C GLU A 4 -15.64 8.06 16.74
N GLN A 5 -15.17 9.10 17.45
CA GLN A 5 -14.16 10.02 16.91
C GLN A 5 -12.86 9.30 16.53
N ILE A 6 -12.41 8.34 17.36
CA ILE A 6 -11.21 7.54 17.05
C ILE A 6 -11.41 6.73 15.77
N LYS A 7 -12.57 6.10 15.57
CA LYS A 7 -12.86 5.35 14.34
C LYS A 7 -12.90 6.25 13.11
N GLU A 8 -13.54 7.41 13.20
CA GLU A 8 -13.58 8.41 12.12
C GLU A 8 -12.18 8.90 11.75
N TYR A 9 -11.35 9.26 12.73
CA TYR A 9 -9.97 9.69 12.48
C TYR A 9 -9.10 8.59 11.90
N ALA A 10 -9.25 7.35 12.37
CA ALA A 10 -8.51 6.21 11.81
C ALA A 10 -8.92 5.93 10.36
N LEU A 11 -10.22 6.01 10.06
CA LEU A 11 -10.74 5.79 8.71
C LEU A 11 -10.28 6.90 7.76
N PHE A 12 -10.40 8.16 8.17
CA PHE A 12 -9.90 9.30 7.41
C PHE A 12 -8.37 9.24 7.21
N GLY A 13 -7.62 8.90 8.26
CA GLY A 13 -6.17 8.72 8.19
C GLY A 13 -5.78 7.62 7.19
N SER A 14 -6.49 6.49 7.19
CA SER A 14 -6.24 5.41 6.24
C SER A 14 -6.51 5.81 4.79
N TRP A 15 -7.54 6.63 4.56
CA TRP A 15 -7.84 7.19 3.25
C TRP A 15 -6.73 8.15 2.78
N VAL A 16 -6.27 9.07 3.64
CA VAL A 16 -5.17 9.99 3.32
C VAL A 16 -3.90 9.23 2.95
N VAL A 17 -3.54 8.18 3.70
CA VAL A 17 -2.39 7.33 3.38
C VAL A 17 -2.54 6.69 1.99
N SER A 18 -3.70 6.11 1.69
CA SER A 18 -3.96 5.49 0.38
C SER A 18 -3.87 6.49 -0.77
N LEU A 19 -4.34 7.73 -0.54
CA LEU A 19 -4.32 8.80 -1.52
C LEU A 19 -2.88 9.28 -1.80
N ILE A 20 -2.08 9.48 -0.75
CA ILE A 20 -0.65 9.84 -0.90
C ILE A 20 0.11 8.73 -1.61
N ALA A 21 -0.12 7.46 -1.25
CA ALA A 21 0.54 6.33 -1.90
C ALA A 21 0.19 6.22 -3.40
N THR A 22 -1.08 6.43 -3.75
CA THR A 22 -1.55 6.41 -5.13
C THR A 22 -1.02 7.60 -5.92
N ALA A 23 -1.06 8.80 -5.35
CA ALA A 23 -0.49 10.00 -5.96
C ALA A 23 1.02 9.86 -6.19
N GLY A 24 1.76 9.33 -5.22
CA GLY A 24 3.19 9.03 -5.37
C GLY A 24 3.46 8.01 -6.47
N SER A 25 2.70 6.92 -6.52
CA SER A 25 2.79 5.92 -7.60
C SER A 25 2.57 6.53 -8.99
N LEU A 26 1.58 7.42 -9.12
CA LEU A 26 1.30 8.13 -10.38
C LEU A 26 2.37 9.16 -10.72
N PHE A 27 2.86 9.91 -9.73
CA PHE A 27 3.94 10.89 -9.91
C PHE A 27 5.20 10.24 -10.48
N PHE A 28 5.61 9.09 -9.94
CA PHE A 28 6.78 8.36 -10.43
C PHE A 28 6.61 7.88 -11.88
N SER A 29 5.42 7.47 -12.30
CA SER A 29 5.20 7.05 -13.69
C SER A 29 4.99 8.19 -14.66
N GLU A 30 4.21 9.20 -14.30
CA GLU A 30 3.83 10.25 -15.26
C GLU A 30 4.83 11.39 -15.33
N VAL A 31 5.41 11.78 -14.18
CA VAL A 31 6.33 12.92 -14.10
C VAL A 31 7.76 12.44 -14.23
N MET A 32 8.17 11.44 -13.43
CA MET A 32 9.54 10.91 -13.45
C MET A 32 9.78 9.88 -14.56
N LYS A 33 8.72 9.48 -15.29
CA LYS A 33 8.76 8.52 -16.41
C LYS A 33 9.35 7.16 -16.04
N TYR A 34 9.20 6.73 -14.78
CA TYR A 34 9.57 5.39 -14.36
C TYR A 34 8.56 4.38 -14.84
N ILE A 35 9.04 3.42 -15.63
CA ILE A 35 8.19 2.38 -16.19
C ILE A 35 7.98 1.31 -15.12
N PRO A 36 6.72 1.01 -14.73
CA PRO A 36 6.44 0.03 -13.69
C PRO A 36 6.76 -1.38 -14.20
N CYS A 37 7.40 -2.17 -13.35
CA CYS A 37 7.53 -3.61 -13.57
C CYS A 37 6.22 -4.35 -13.22
N GLU A 38 6.14 -5.64 -13.53
CA GLU A 38 4.94 -6.45 -13.28
C GLU A 38 4.55 -6.48 -11.80
N LEU A 39 5.52 -6.65 -10.89
CA LEU A 39 5.25 -6.63 -9.43
C LEU A 39 4.73 -5.27 -8.95
N CYS A 40 5.26 -4.15 -9.46
CA CYS A 40 4.71 -2.82 -9.19
C CYS A 40 3.27 -2.69 -9.69
N TRP A 41 2.97 -3.30 -10.84
CA TRP A 41 1.62 -3.31 -11.39
C TRP A 41 0.65 -4.06 -10.48
N PHE A 42 1.04 -5.24 -9.97
CA PHE A 42 0.24 -5.95 -8.97
C PHE A 42 0.01 -5.10 -7.71
N GLN A 43 1.04 -4.40 -7.20
CA GLN A 43 0.86 -3.49 -6.07
C GLN A 43 -0.18 -2.39 -6.34
N ARG A 44 -0.23 -1.85 -7.58
CA ARG A 44 -1.25 -0.85 -7.97
C ARG A 44 -2.66 -1.41 -7.96
N ILE A 45 -2.87 -2.66 -8.42
CA ILE A 45 -4.18 -3.32 -8.38
C ILE A 45 -4.74 -3.34 -6.94
N PHE A 46 -3.88 -3.57 -5.94
CA PHE A 46 -4.32 -3.59 -4.54
C PHE A 46 -4.40 -2.19 -3.91
N MET A 47 -3.57 -1.23 -4.35
CA MET A 47 -3.52 0.11 -3.76
C MET A 47 -4.63 1.04 -4.28
N TYR A 48 -4.88 1.08 -5.59
CA TYR A 48 -5.76 2.10 -6.18
C TYR A 48 -7.23 1.95 -5.74
N PRO A 49 -7.79 0.73 -5.65
CA PRO A 49 -9.14 0.55 -5.13
C PRO A 49 -9.31 0.99 -3.69
N LEU A 50 -8.25 0.95 -2.87
CA LEU A 50 -8.31 1.39 -1.46
C LEU A 50 -8.67 2.88 -1.34
N VAL A 51 -8.23 3.72 -2.28
CA VAL A 51 -8.56 5.16 -2.27
C VAL A 51 -10.07 5.36 -2.40
N ILE A 52 -10.71 4.63 -3.30
CA ILE A 52 -12.15 4.72 -3.54
C ILE A 52 -12.90 4.09 -2.38
N LEU A 53 -12.51 2.89 -1.97
CA LEU A 53 -13.19 2.13 -0.91
C LEU A 53 -13.13 2.87 0.43
N LEU A 54 -11.95 3.32 0.84
CA LEU A 54 -11.77 4.07 2.09
C LEU A 54 -12.39 5.47 2.01
N GLY A 55 -12.40 6.10 0.83
CA GLY A 55 -13.05 7.40 0.62
C GLY A 55 -14.57 7.31 0.78
N VAL A 56 -15.19 6.30 0.18
CA VAL A 56 -16.63 6.03 0.34
C VAL A 56 -16.95 5.64 1.78
N ALA A 57 -16.13 4.78 2.39
CA ALA A 57 -16.28 4.39 3.79
C ALA A 57 -16.22 5.60 4.72
N ALA A 58 -15.26 6.52 4.51
CA ALA A 58 -15.11 7.74 5.30
C ALA A 58 -16.31 8.69 5.12
N ALA A 59 -16.81 8.85 3.89
CA ALA A 59 -17.96 9.73 3.61
C ALA A 59 -19.28 9.19 4.20
N LYS A 60 -19.49 7.87 4.14
CA LYS A 60 -20.70 7.21 4.64
C LYS A 60 -20.60 6.79 6.11
N LYS A 61 -19.42 6.92 6.73
CA LYS A 61 -19.10 6.36 8.06
C LYS A 61 -19.38 4.86 8.16
N ASP A 62 -19.11 4.13 7.08
CA ASP A 62 -19.34 2.69 6.97
C ASP A 62 -18.09 1.92 7.39
N TYR A 63 -18.07 1.47 8.65
CA TYR A 63 -16.94 0.76 9.23
C TYR A 63 -16.83 -0.70 8.79
N HIS A 64 -17.90 -1.31 8.27
CA HIS A 64 -17.85 -2.69 7.76
C HIS A 64 -16.91 -2.83 6.58
N MET A 65 -16.73 -1.75 5.80
CA MET A 65 -15.77 -1.69 4.69
C MET A 65 -14.31 -1.91 5.12
N SER A 66 -14.00 -1.73 6.40
CA SER A 66 -12.66 -1.95 6.97
C SER A 66 -12.12 -3.37 6.76
N SER A 67 -13.01 -4.36 6.71
CA SER A 67 -12.65 -5.76 6.47
C SER A 67 -12.06 -5.99 5.06
N TYR A 68 -12.68 -5.41 4.03
CA TYR A 68 -12.19 -5.47 2.66
C TYR A 68 -10.88 -4.71 2.50
N ALA A 69 -10.78 -3.51 3.09
CA ALA A 69 -9.56 -2.72 3.07
C ALA A 69 -8.38 -3.45 3.74
N LEU A 70 -8.65 -4.18 4.83
CA LEU A 70 -7.65 -4.99 5.51
C LEU A 70 -7.14 -6.14 4.62
N ILE A 71 -8.04 -6.88 3.97
CA ILE A 71 -7.66 -8.00 3.10
C ILE A 71 -6.79 -7.50 1.94
N LEU A 72 -7.21 -6.43 1.27
CA LEU A 72 -6.46 -5.84 0.15
C LEU A 72 -5.08 -5.32 0.60
N SER A 73 -5.02 -4.64 1.74
CA SER A 73 -3.75 -4.11 2.26
C SER A 73 -2.79 -5.21 2.72
N VAL A 74 -3.28 -6.31 3.28
CA VAL A 74 -2.43 -7.46 3.64
C VAL A 74 -1.85 -8.13 2.39
N ILE A 75 -2.66 -8.38 1.36
CA ILE A 75 -2.19 -9.00 0.11
C ILE A 75 -1.18 -8.09 -0.60
N GLY A 76 -1.51 -6.80 -0.76
CA GLY A 76 -0.59 -5.81 -1.34
C GLY A 76 0.70 -5.65 -0.51
N GLY A 77 0.60 -5.73 0.81
CA GLY A 77 1.72 -5.76 1.75
C GLY A 77 2.65 -6.95 1.52
N CYS A 78 2.11 -8.16 1.38
CA CYS A 78 2.91 -9.36 1.08
C CYS A 78 3.66 -9.24 -0.26
N ILE A 79 2.99 -8.72 -1.30
CA ILE A 79 3.60 -8.54 -2.63
C ILE A 79 4.70 -7.47 -2.57
N SER A 80 4.48 -6.36 -1.86
CA SER A 80 5.50 -5.31 -1.70
C SER A 80 6.69 -5.76 -0.87
N LEU A 81 6.47 -6.56 0.17
CA LEU A 81 7.54 -7.21 0.92
C LEU A 81 8.37 -8.13 0.02
N TYR A 82 7.71 -9.01 -0.75
CA TYR A 82 8.39 -9.90 -1.68
C TYR A 82 9.23 -9.13 -2.71
N HIS A 83 8.66 -8.07 -3.29
CA HIS A 83 9.36 -7.22 -4.25
C HIS A 83 10.57 -6.51 -3.62
N TYR A 84 10.43 -6.00 -2.40
CA TYR A 84 11.55 -5.39 -1.68
C TYR A 84 12.68 -6.40 -1.38
N LEU A 85 12.33 -7.64 -1.04
CA LEU A 85 13.30 -8.71 -0.81
C LEU A 85 14.06 -9.07 -2.09
N ILE A 86 13.41 -9.14 -3.25
CA ILE A 86 14.09 -9.34 -4.53
C ILE A 86 15.13 -8.24 -4.79
N GLN A 87 14.80 -6.99 -4.49
CA GLN A 87 15.72 -5.87 -4.71
C GLN A 87 16.94 -5.91 -3.78
N LYS A 88 16.75 -6.25 -2.50
CA LYS A 88 17.79 -6.10 -1.47
C LYS A 88 18.51 -7.39 -1.08
N VAL A 89 17.94 -8.57 -1.33
CA VAL A 89 18.55 -9.86 -0.97
C VAL A 89 19.27 -10.43 -2.19
N PRO A 90 20.61 -10.56 -2.17
CA PRO A 90 21.38 -11.04 -3.32
C PRO A 90 20.92 -12.42 -3.81
N ALA A 91 20.58 -13.32 -2.89
CA ALA A 91 20.09 -14.67 -3.20
C ALA A 91 18.74 -14.71 -3.95
N LEU A 92 17.97 -13.62 -3.92
CA LEU A 92 16.66 -13.49 -4.59
C LEU A 92 16.72 -12.53 -5.79
N ASN A 93 17.86 -11.87 -6.02
CA ASN A 93 17.97 -10.83 -7.03
C ASN A 93 17.77 -11.39 -8.46
N ASP A 94 18.31 -12.58 -8.71
CA ASP A 94 18.18 -13.27 -10.00
C ASP A 94 16.72 -13.57 -10.36
N LEU A 95 15.85 -13.81 -9.37
CA LEU A 95 14.41 -14.02 -9.60
C LEU A 95 13.73 -12.77 -10.19
N GLY A 96 14.26 -11.59 -9.89
CA GLY A 96 13.76 -10.32 -10.44
C GLY A 96 14.07 -10.12 -11.91
N THR A 97 15.09 -10.81 -12.45
CA THR A 97 15.46 -10.70 -13.87
C THR A 97 14.47 -11.39 -14.81
N ALA A 98 13.76 -12.41 -14.31
CA ALA A 98 12.72 -13.13 -15.05
C ALA A 98 11.38 -12.36 -15.15
N CYS A 99 11.31 -11.17 -14.57
CA CYS A 99 10.09 -10.38 -14.45
C CYS A 99 9.85 -9.57 -15.73
N GLY A 100 8.89 -10.01 -16.55
CA GLY A 100 8.39 -9.26 -17.72
C GLY A 100 9.45 -8.65 -18.64
N ILE A 101 9.09 -7.50 -19.23
CA ILE A 101 9.98 -6.72 -20.12
C ILE A 101 10.99 -5.89 -19.30
N ILE A 102 10.61 -5.50 -18.08
CA ILE A 102 11.41 -4.65 -17.19
C ILE A 102 11.66 -5.41 -15.90
N PRO A 103 12.94 -5.67 -15.57
CA PRO A 103 13.27 -6.55 -14.47
C PRO A 103 12.91 -5.91 -13.13
N CYS A 104 12.31 -6.71 -12.26
CA CYS A 104 11.78 -6.31 -10.96
C CYS A 104 12.89 -6.11 -9.90
N ASN A 105 14.16 -6.39 -10.23
CA ASN A 105 15.31 -6.10 -9.38
C ASN A 105 15.89 -4.68 -9.62
N THR A 106 15.32 -3.91 -10.54
CA THR A 106 15.79 -2.54 -10.83
C THR A 106 15.34 -1.55 -9.76
N ASP A 107 16.31 -0.89 -9.13
CA ASP A 107 16.09 0.16 -8.13
C ASP A 107 16.13 1.56 -8.78
N TYR A 108 14.97 2.11 -9.16
CA TYR A 108 14.89 3.48 -9.71
C TYR A 108 15.24 4.57 -8.68
N ILE A 109 14.90 4.33 -7.41
CA ILE A 109 15.18 5.24 -6.30
C ILE A 109 15.83 4.45 -5.18
N ASN A 110 16.92 4.99 -4.64
CA ASN A 110 17.59 4.44 -3.47
C ASN A 110 18.19 5.55 -2.60
N TRP A 111 17.34 6.40 -2.02
CA TRP A 111 17.77 7.64 -1.35
C TRP A 111 18.63 7.45 -0.08
N LEU A 112 18.55 6.29 0.59
CA LEU A 112 19.31 5.98 1.81
C LEU A 112 19.93 4.57 1.81
N GLY A 113 20.10 3.95 0.64
CA GLY A 113 20.56 2.55 0.53
C GLY A 113 19.45 1.51 0.75
N PHE A 114 18.34 1.88 1.40
CA PHE A 114 17.18 1.01 1.65
C PHE A 114 15.82 1.56 1.18
N ILE A 115 15.66 2.88 0.99
CA ILE A 115 14.37 3.46 0.59
C ILE A 115 14.17 3.28 -0.92
N THR A 116 13.42 2.24 -1.28
CA THR A 116 12.98 1.97 -2.66
C THR A 116 11.47 2.17 -2.82
N ILE A 117 11.00 2.19 -4.06
CA ILE A 117 9.57 2.33 -4.36
C ILE A 117 8.74 1.19 -3.72
N PRO A 118 9.12 -0.09 -3.82
CA PRO A 118 8.42 -1.18 -3.13
C PRO A 118 8.39 -1.03 -1.61
N PHE A 119 9.45 -0.49 -1.00
CA PHE A 119 9.48 -0.22 0.43
C PHE A 119 8.45 0.84 0.84
N LEU A 120 8.34 1.94 0.09
CA LEU A 120 7.33 2.96 0.35
C LEU A 120 5.90 2.39 0.24
N ALA A 121 5.65 1.54 -0.75
CA ALA A 121 4.38 0.84 -0.89
C ALA A 121 4.10 -0.09 0.31
N LEU A 122 5.11 -0.82 0.78
CA LEU A 122 5.01 -1.70 1.96
C LEU A 122 4.63 -0.91 3.21
N VAL A 123 5.28 0.22 3.48
CA VAL A 123 4.96 1.09 4.61
C VAL A 123 3.51 1.58 4.51
N ALA A 124 3.07 2.02 3.33
CA ALA A 124 1.69 2.45 3.11
C ALA A 124 0.68 1.33 3.41
N PHE A 125 0.91 0.12 2.89
CA PHE A 125 0.04 -1.03 3.14
C PHE A 125 0.00 -1.42 4.62
N ILE A 126 1.14 -1.43 5.32
CA ILE A 126 1.20 -1.71 6.76
C ILE A 126 0.43 -0.64 7.54
N MET A 127 0.62 0.64 7.24
CA MET A 127 -0.11 1.72 7.92
C MET A 127 -1.62 1.57 7.74
N ILE A 128 -2.09 1.30 6.51
CA ILE A 128 -3.51 1.07 6.24
C ILE A 128 -4.01 -0.15 7.02
N ALA A 129 -3.29 -1.28 6.96
CA ALA A 129 -3.68 -2.51 7.65
C ALA A 129 -3.79 -2.32 9.16
N VAL A 130 -2.81 -1.64 9.79
CA VAL A 130 -2.82 -1.33 11.22
C VAL A 130 -4.04 -0.49 11.59
N LEU A 131 -4.31 0.59 10.82
CA LEU A 131 -5.48 1.44 11.05
C LEU A 131 -6.80 0.67 10.92
N GLN A 132 -6.93 -0.22 9.92
CA GLN A 132 -8.11 -1.07 9.77
C GLN A 132 -8.27 -2.05 10.94
N VAL A 133 -7.19 -2.66 11.42
CA VAL A 133 -7.24 -3.52 12.62
C VAL A 133 -7.70 -2.73 13.83
N PHE A 134 -7.22 -1.50 14.01
CA PHE A 134 -7.68 -0.63 15.10
C PHE A 134 -9.18 -0.35 15.01
N ILE A 135 -9.70 0.04 13.84
CA ILE A 135 -11.14 0.31 13.63
C ILE A 135 -11.97 -0.92 14.02
N ARG A 136 -11.60 -2.11 13.53
CA ARG A 136 -12.32 -3.36 13.81
C ARG A 136 -12.30 -3.77 15.28
N ARG A 137 -11.21 -3.49 16.01
CA ARG A 137 -11.15 -3.77 17.46
C ARG A 137 -12.14 -2.89 18.21
N TYR A 138 -12.18 -1.60 17.92
CA TYR A 138 -13.11 -0.67 18.55
C TYR A 138 -14.58 -0.94 18.18
N GLU A 139 -14.83 -1.48 16.99
CA GLU A 139 -16.17 -1.87 16.55
C GLU A 139 -16.69 -3.11 17.28
N LYS A 140 -15.84 -4.11 17.56
CA LYS A 140 -16.24 -5.31 18.35
C LYS A 140 -16.48 -5.03 19.83
N GLU A 141 -15.88 -3.96 20.36
CA GLU A 141 -15.97 -3.58 21.77
C GLU A 141 -17.10 -2.57 22.07
N SER A 142 -17.86 -2.16 21.05
CA SER A 142 -19.01 -1.24 21.16
C SER A 142 -20.32 -1.99 20.99
#